data_AF-A0A080LYI7-F1
#
_entry.id   AF-A0A080LYI7-F1
#
_cell.length_a   1.000
_cell.length_b   1.000
_cell.length_c   1.000
_cell.angle_alpha   90.00
_cell.angle_beta   90.00
_cell.angle_gamma   90.00
#
_symmetry.space_group_name_H-M   'P 1'
#
loop_
_entity.id
_entity.type
_entity.pdbx_description
1 polymer ?
#
loop_
_entity_poly.entity_id
_entity_poly.type
_entity_poly.pdbx_seq_one_letter_code
_entity_poly.pdbx_strand_id
1 'polypeptide(L)'
;MEITSATAVTNLASTAITAPKNNSSAANFADLLVDTVKFAERKEAKEASFVSGRLGVDLNSNGVPLRMVYLDEQGNRLTASAFSAESILRNTQQLGISLGDLKDLGRQLDAAGIGYKPYELYKGTGSDHGIDFDDLIAGGLGTAYDWTRDANVAAKGPGALQRLEEAAALAKSLNLTAHAEVTKNQGIDPTRFTTQAATGASPRHYVMFNGSVAAWYGSSEQANQASQLYGGSVTDIASQASANASVGIRARNSSSSTTASHSEATQATTSASAADQLQALINTIRGSGVAANVNPLLQVLGNWLR
;
A
#
# COMPACT_ATOMS: atom_id res chain seq x y z
N MET A 1 99.93 13.68 0.74
CA MET A 1 99.08 14.85 0.43
C MET A 1 97.66 14.39 0.73
N GLU A 2 97.27 14.51 2.01
CA GLU A 2 96.34 15.53 2.53
C GLU A 2 94.87 15.19 2.16
N ILE A 3 93.82 15.30 3.00
CA ILE A 3 93.62 15.74 4.38
C ILE A 3 92.16 15.34 4.76
N THR A 4 91.96 14.96 6.02
CA THR A 4 90.76 15.01 6.90
C THR A 4 89.31 14.64 6.49
N SER A 5 88.75 13.83 7.40
CA SER A 5 87.41 13.77 8.01
C SER A 5 86.53 15.03 8.03
N ALA A 6 85.20 14.82 7.98
CA ALA A 6 84.22 15.59 8.77
C ALA A 6 82.91 14.79 8.98
N THR A 7 82.58 14.55 10.26
CA THR A 7 81.28 14.14 10.79
C THR A 7 80.27 15.28 10.74
N ALA A 8 79.02 14.99 10.33
CA ALA A 8 77.90 15.90 10.51
C ALA A 8 76.91 15.32 11.53
N VAL A 9 76.80 16.02 12.66
CA VAL A 9 75.79 15.89 13.70
C VAL A 9 74.63 16.82 13.31
N THR A 10 73.39 16.33 13.31
CA THR A 10 72.21 17.20 13.27
C THR A 10 71.30 16.89 14.46
N ASN A 11 71.15 17.92 15.29
CA ASN A 11 70.35 17.97 16.51
C ASN A 11 68.86 17.80 16.21
N LEU A 12 68.21 16.94 17.01
CA LEU A 12 66.76 16.89 17.20
C LEU A 12 66.33 18.13 18.01
N ALA A 13 65.61 19.04 17.37
CA ALA A 13 64.87 20.10 18.07
C ALA A 13 63.63 19.49 18.73
N SER A 14 63.66 19.41 20.06
CA SER A 14 62.54 18.99 20.89
C SER A 14 61.60 20.19 21.09
N THR A 15 60.53 20.28 20.31
CA THR A 15 59.50 21.31 20.49
C THR A 15 58.62 20.91 21.68
N ALA A 16 58.76 21.63 22.79
CA ALA A 16 57.85 21.53 23.93
C ALA A 16 56.46 22.00 23.50
N ILE A 17 55.49 21.08 23.49
CA ILE A 17 54.07 21.40 23.32
C ILE A 17 53.58 21.90 24.69
N THR A 18 53.42 23.21 24.80
CA THR A 18 52.73 23.86 25.92
C THR A 18 51.28 23.36 25.93
N ALA A 19 50.91 22.60 26.96
CA ALA A 19 49.55 22.14 27.16
C ALA A 19 48.60 23.35 27.36
N PRO A 20 47.51 23.48 26.59
CA PRO A 20 46.51 24.52 26.84
C PRO A 20 45.79 24.22 28.15
N LYS A 21 45.90 25.16 29.08
CA LYS A 21 45.25 25.15 30.40
C LYS A 21 43.76 25.48 30.22
N ASN A 22 42.97 24.53 29.73
CA ASN A 22 41.52 24.70 29.55
C ASN A 22 40.76 24.29 30.81
N ASN A 23 40.54 25.24 31.72
CA ASN A 23 39.62 25.14 32.85
C ASN A 23 38.15 25.29 32.40
N SER A 24 37.70 24.51 31.40
CA SER A 24 36.34 24.64 30.83
C SER A 24 35.68 23.30 30.46
N SER A 25 36.15 22.15 30.98
CA SER A 25 35.63 20.85 30.51
C SER A 25 34.31 20.41 31.16
N ALA A 26 33.98 20.89 32.37
CA ALA A 26 32.76 20.48 33.07
C ALA A 26 31.48 21.12 32.50
N ALA A 27 31.52 22.40 32.13
CA ALA A 27 30.39 23.08 31.49
C ALA A 27 30.06 22.46 30.12
N ASN A 28 31.10 22.15 29.33
CA ASN A 28 30.93 21.51 28.03
C ASN A 28 30.39 20.07 28.11
N PHE A 29 30.68 19.33 29.17
CA PHE A 29 30.15 17.96 29.31
C PHE A 29 28.67 17.97 29.72
N ALA A 30 28.26 18.89 30.60
CA ALA A 30 26.85 19.05 30.96
C ALA A 30 26.01 19.48 29.75
N ASP A 31 26.51 20.43 28.95
CA ASP A 31 25.85 20.86 27.71
C ASP A 31 25.76 19.71 26.69
N LEU A 32 26.83 18.92 26.55
CA LEU A 32 26.84 17.76 25.64
C LEU A 32 25.90 16.63 26.11
N LEU A 33 25.74 16.42 27.42
CA LEU A 33 24.77 15.48 27.99
C LEU A 33 23.34 15.97 27.82
N VAL A 34 23.07 17.25 28.02
CA VAL A 34 21.75 17.85 27.78
C VAL A 34 21.38 17.75 26.30
N ASP A 35 22.31 18.01 25.40
CA ASP A 35 22.08 17.86 23.97
C ASP A 35 21.91 16.39 23.59
N THR A 36 22.68 15.47 24.15
CA THR A 36 22.55 14.02 23.89
C THR A 36 21.24 13.46 24.44
N VAL A 37 20.80 13.89 25.62
CA VAL A 37 19.51 13.49 26.21
C VAL A 37 18.36 14.08 25.39
N LYS A 38 18.43 15.35 24.98
CA LYS A 38 17.45 15.93 24.05
C LYS A 38 17.45 15.20 22.70
N PHE A 39 18.61 14.77 22.21
CA PHE A 39 18.72 13.99 20.97
C PHE A 39 18.12 12.59 21.14
N ALA A 40 18.30 11.95 22.30
CA ALA A 40 17.76 10.64 22.62
C ALA A 40 16.24 10.69 22.87
N GLU A 41 15.73 11.72 23.55
CA GLU A 41 14.30 11.96 23.77
C GLU A 41 13.57 12.27 22.45
N ARG A 42 14.20 13.01 21.53
CA ARG A 42 13.70 13.18 20.15
C ARG A 42 13.66 11.87 19.37
N LYS A 43 14.58 10.94 19.65
CA LYS A 43 14.66 9.65 18.97
C LYS A 43 13.55 8.68 19.39
N GLU A 44 12.99 8.81 20.60
CA GLU A 44 11.85 8.00 21.06
C GLU A 44 10.49 8.61 20.69
N ALA A 45 10.41 9.92 20.49
CA ALA A 45 9.25 10.57 19.87
C ALA A 45 9.27 10.33 18.35
N LYS A 46 9.20 9.06 17.93
CA LYS A 46 9.31 8.56 16.55
C LYS A 46 8.80 9.60 15.55
N GLU A 47 9.74 10.41 15.04
CA GLU A 47 9.47 11.46 14.08
C GLU A 47 8.88 10.79 12.83
N ALA A 48 7.99 11.50 12.14
CA ALA A 48 7.37 10.94 10.95
C ALA A 48 8.43 10.47 9.96
N SER A 49 8.18 9.37 9.27
CA SER A 49 9.13 8.80 8.28
C SER A 49 9.54 9.81 7.20
N PHE A 50 8.63 10.71 6.84
CA PHE A 50 8.85 11.87 5.97
C PHE A 50 8.26 13.11 6.61
N VAL A 51 8.93 14.25 6.50
CA VAL A 51 8.48 15.53 7.09
C VAL A 51 8.70 16.66 6.09
N SER A 52 7.72 17.55 6.00
CA SER A 52 7.75 18.78 5.22
C SER A 52 6.98 19.87 5.96
N GLY A 53 7.66 20.95 6.32
CA GLY A 53 7.08 22.02 7.14
C GLY A 53 6.49 21.46 8.43
N ARG A 54 5.18 21.64 8.62
CA ARG A 54 4.43 21.18 9.79
C ARG A 54 3.66 19.89 9.56
N LEU A 55 3.91 19.19 8.45
CA LEU A 55 3.26 17.93 8.10
C LEU A 55 4.27 16.80 7.95
N GLY A 56 3.86 15.60 8.32
CA GLY A 56 4.64 14.40 8.10
C GLY A 56 3.79 13.18 7.75
N VAL A 57 4.42 12.19 7.14
CA VAL A 57 3.84 10.89 6.80
C VAL A 57 4.63 9.80 7.50
N ASP A 58 3.90 8.92 8.17
CA ASP A 58 4.44 7.74 8.82
C ASP A 58 4.06 6.49 8.04
N LEU A 59 5.06 5.64 7.80
CA LEU A 59 4.88 4.39 7.06
C LEU A 59 4.64 3.20 8.02
N ASN A 60 3.89 2.21 7.55
CA ASN A 60 3.86 0.90 8.19
C ASN A 60 5.09 0.05 7.84
N SER A 61 5.17 -1.17 8.38
CA SER A 61 6.29 -2.10 8.13
C SER A 61 6.47 -2.50 6.66
N ASN A 62 5.47 -2.30 5.82
CA ASN A 62 5.49 -2.61 4.38
C ASN A 62 5.82 -1.39 3.52
N GLY A 63 6.17 -0.25 4.14
CA GLY A 63 6.46 0.99 3.42
C GLY A 63 5.24 1.72 2.90
N VAL A 64 4.03 1.38 3.37
CA VAL A 64 2.78 2.04 2.95
C VAL A 64 2.44 3.17 3.92
N PRO A 65 2.09 4.38 3.43
CA PRO A 65 1.55 5.45 4.27
C PRO A 65 0.40 4.97 5.16
N LEU A 66 0.57 5.14 6.46
CA LEU A 66 -0.39 4.68 7.47
C LEU A 66 -1.11 5.85 8.13
N ARG A 67 -0.36 6.90 8.46
CA ARG A 67 -0.87 8.05 9.21
C ARG A 67 -0.21 9.35 8.79
N MET A 68 -0.95 10.43 8.98
CA MET A 68 -0.45 11.79 8.91
C MET A 68 -0.04 12.24 10.31
N VAL A 69 1.05 12.98 10.38
CA VAL A 69 1.61 13.57 11.59
C VAL A 69 1.59 15.09 11.43
N TYR A 70 1.13 15.80 12.45
CA TYR A 70 1.02 17.26 12.44
C TYR A 70 1.94 17.83 13.51
N LEU A 71 2.74 18.83 13.14
CA LEU A 71 3.80 19.38 13.96
C LEU A 71 3.56 20.86 14.29
N ASP A 72 4.13 21.34 15.39
CA ASP A 72 4.26 22.76 15.67
C ASP A 72 5.41 23.38 14.84
N GLU A 73 5.66 24.67 15.03
CA GLU A 73 6.73 25.39 14.32
C GLU A 73 8.14 24.94 14.73
N GLN A 74 8.28 24.28 15.89
CA GLN A 74 9.54 23.76 16.42
C GLN A 74 9.76 22.29 16.02
N GLY A 75 8.83 21.69 15.28
CA GLY A 75 8.89 20.29 14.85
C GLY A 75 8.36 19.28 15.88
N ASN A 76 7.78 19.73 16.99
CA ASN A 76 7.18 18.81 17.96
C ASN A 76 5.81 18.34 17.48
N ARG A 77 5.47 17.08 17.75
CA ARG A 77 4.18 16.51 17.35
C ARG A 77 3.02 17.14 18.14
N LEU A 78 2.08 17.75 17.41
CA LEU A 78 0.79 18.19 17.92
C LEU A 78 -0.19 17.02 18.00
N THR A 79 -0.38 16.31 16.89
CA THR A 79 -1.30 15.17 16.80
C THR A 79 -0.96 14.26 15.62
N ALA A 80 -1.73 13.18 15.44
CA ALA A 80 -1.68 12.30 14.27
C ALA A 80 -3.08 11.83 13.89
N SER A 81 -3.27 11.47 12.62
CA SER A 81 -4.56 10.99 12.09
C SER A 81 -4.34 9.87 11.07
N ALA A 82 -5.42 9.19 10.67
CA ALA A 82 -5.35 8.24 9.57
C ALA A 82 -4.91 8.94 8.28
N PHE A 83 -4.17 8.23 7.41
CA PHE A 83 -3.81 8.72 6.08
C PHE A 83 -5.08 8.78 5.19
N SER A 84 -5.81 9.90 5.28
CA SER A 84 -7.04 10.17 4.53
C SER A 84 -7.17 11.66 4.23
N ALA A 85 -7.72 12.00 3.06
CA ALA A 85 -7.90 13.38 2.62
C ALA A 85 -8.74 14.21 3.61
N GLU A 86 -9.88 13.67 4.05
CA GLU A 86 -10.76 14.33 5.02
C GLU A 86 -10.02 14.69 6.33
N SER A 87 -9.24 13.74 6.88
CA SER A 87 -8.48 13.99 8.11
C SER A 87 -7.37 15.01 7.91
N ILE A 88 -6.70 14.99 6.75
CA ILE A 88 -5.70 16.01 6.40
C ILE A 88 -6.36 17.39 6.43
N LEU A 89 -7.39 17.60 5.63
CA LEU A 89 -8.10 18.87 5.49
C LEU A 89 -8.63 19.40 6.82
N ARG A 90 -9.29 18.53 7.60
CA ARG A 90 -9.85 18.88 8.91
C ARG A 90 -8.78 19.35 9.88
N ASN A 91 -7.70 18.58 10.03
CA ASN A 91 -6.66 18.90 11.00
C ASN A 91 -5.79 20.07 10.56
N THR A 92 -5.51 20.24 9.26
CA THR A 92 -4.77 21.41 8.77
C THR A 92 -5.56 22.69 9.01
N GLN A 93 -6.89 22.67 8.79
CA GLN A 93 -7.76 23.79 9.10
C GLN A 93 -7.77 24.09 10.61
N GLN A 94 -7.97 23.07 11.46
CA GLN A 94 -8.05 23.22 12.91
C GLN A 94 -6.74 23.72 13.54
N LEU A 95 -5.60 23.26 13.03
CA LEU A 95 -4.27 23.59 13.57
C LEU A 95 -3.61 24.80 12.90
N GLY A 96 -4.29 25.41 11.92
CA GLY A 96 -3.73 26.51 11.12
C GLY A 96 -2.45 26.11 10.38
N ILE A 97 -2.39 24.89 9.85
CA ILE A 97 -1.26 24.39 9.07
C ILE A 97 -1.54 24.60 7.59
N SER A 98 -0.57 25.12 6.85
CA SER A 98 -0.68 25.31 5.41
C SER A 98 -0.71 23.97 4.68
N LEU A 99 -1.66 23.79 3.75
CA LEU A 99 -1.66 22.64 2.84
C LEU A 99 -0.45 22.67 1.88
N GLY A 100 0.19 23.82 1.67
CA GLY A 100 1.37 23.94 0.82
C GLY A 100 2.54 23.05 1.26
N ASP A 101 2.60 22.69 2.54
CA ASP A 101 3.59 21.76 3.10
C ASP A 101 3.46 20.35 2.49
N LEU A 102 2.30 19.97 1.95
CA LEU A 102 2.09 18.68 1.27
C LEU A 102 2.89 18.56 -0.03
N LYS A 103 3.20 19.66 -0.71
CA LYS A 103 3.90 19.64 -2.01
C LYS A 103 5.28 18.98 -1.89
N ASP A 104 6.03 19.42 -0.88
CA ASP A 104 7.38 18.96 -0.63
C ASP A 104 7.37 17.55 -0.02
N LEU A 105 6.33 17.22 0.75
CA LEU A 105 6.09 15.87 1.25
C LEU A 105 5.86 14.87 0.11
N GLY A 106 5.01 15.24 -0.87
CA GLY A 106 4.77 14.42 -2.06
C GLY A 106 6.04 14.17 -2.87
N ARG A 107 6.87 15.21 -3.08
CA ARG A 107 8.17 15.07 -3.75
C ARG A 107 9.11 14.11 -3.04
N GLN A 108 9.13 14.11 -1.70
CA GLN A 108 9.96 13.18 -0.92
C GLN A 108 9.47 11.74 -1.07
N LEU A 109 8.15 11.51 -1.03
CA LEU A 109 7.56 10.18 -1.22
C LEU A 109 7.82 9.66 -2.64
N ASP A 110 7.64 10.50 -3.66
CA ASP A 110 7.96 10.18 -5.06
C ASP A 110 9.44 9.82 -5.22
N ALA A 111 10.35 10.61 -4.64
CA ALA A 111 11.80 10.34 -4.69
C ALA A 111 12.19 9.04 -3.99
N ALA A 112 11.44 8.63 -2.97
CA ALA A 112 11.61 7.36 -2.26
C ALA A 112 10.89 6.18 -2.93
N GLY A 113 10.15 6.40 -4.02
CA GLY A 113 9.36 5.37 -4.70
C GLY A 113 8.19 4.84 -3.86
N ILE A 114 7.70 5.64 -2.91
CA ILE A 114 6.58 5.28 -2.03
C ILE A 114 5.27 5.66 -2.71
N GLY A 115 4.43 4.64 -2.97
CA GLY A 115 3.09 4.86 -3.52
C GLY A 115 2.18 5.53 -2.49
N TYR A 116 1.65 6.69 -2.82
CA TYR A 116 0.73 7.43 -1.94
C TYR A 116 -0.46 8.03 -2.68
N LYS A 117 -0.35 8.24 -4.00
CA LYS A 117 -1.42 8.78 -4.85
C LYS A 117 -2.53 7.74 -5.05
N PRO A 118 -3.71 8.16 -5.52
CA PRO A 118 -4.77 7.21 -5.84
C PRO A 118 -4.26 6.10 -6.77
N TYR A 119 -4.63 4.86 -6.46
CA TYR A 119 -4.20 3.66 -7.18
C TYR A 119 -2.73 3.25 -7.00
N GLU A 120 -2.00 3.87 -6.08
CA GLU A 120 -0.60 3.53 -5.80
C GLU A 120 -0.40 2.96 -4.38
N LEU A 121 -1.28 3.35 -3.44
CA LEU A 121 -1.14 3.02 -2.02
C LEU A 121 -1.08 1.50 -1.76
N TYR A 122 -1.97 0.76 -2.44
CA TYR A 122 -2.00 -0.71 -2.40
C TYR A 122 -1.63 -1.24 -3.78
N LYS A 123 -0.33 -1.16 -4.09
CA LYS A 123 0.20 -1.58 -5.38
C LYS A 123 -0.28 -2.98 -5.74
N GLY A 124 -0.86 -3.10 -6.93
CA GLY A 124 -1.28 -4.38 -7.47
C GLY A 124 -2.67 -4.86 -7.08
N THR A 125 -3.42 -4.11 -6.26
CA THR A 125 -4.80 -4.45 -5.90
C THR A 125 -5.85 -3.65 -6.69
N GLY A 126 -5.42 -2.75 -7.57
CA GLY A 126 -6.32 -1.83 -8.28
C GLY A 126 -7.09 -0.87 -7.35
N SER A 127 -6.80 -0.85 -6.05
CA SER A 127 -7.52 -0.03 -5.08
C SER A 127 -7.43 1.46 -5.41
N ASP A 128 -8.53 2.17 -5.39
CA ASP A 128 -8.62 3.63 -5.58
C ASP A 128 -8.17 4.46 -4.37
N HIS A 129 -7.67 3.79 -3.33
CA HIS A 129 -7.09 4.46 -2.16
C HIS A 129 -5.80 5.19 -2.52
N GLY A 130 -5.56 6.25 -1.76
CA GLY A 130 -4.43 7.15 -1.92
C GLY A 130 -4.90 8.60 -1.86
N ILE A 131 -3.93 9.51 -1.84
CA ILE A 131 -4.18 10.95 -1.70
C ILE A 131 -3.34 11.68 -2.74
N ASP A 132 -3.99 12.45 -3.59
CA ASP A 132 -3.35 13.40 -4.48
C ASP A 132 -3.16 14.71 -3.74
N PHE A 133 -1.91 14.99 -3.35
CA PHE A 133 -1.57 16.19 -2.59
C PHE A 133 -1.71 17.47 -3.42
N ASP A 134 -1.41 17.43 -4.72
CA ASP A 134 -1.54 18.60 -5.58
C ASP A 134 -3.02 18.96 -5.76
N ASP A 135 -3.88 17.94 -5.88
CA ASP A 135 -5.33 18.12 -5.90
C ASP A 135 -5.85 18.76 -4.60
N LEU A 136 -5.44 18.26 -3.42
CA LEU A 136 -5.82 18.86 -2.14
C LEU A 136 -5.38 20.33 -2.03
N ILE A 137 -4.15 20.64 -2.46
CA ILE A 137 -3.64 22.02 -2.47
C ILE A 137 -4.47 22.91 -3.39
N ALA A 138 -4.94 22.37 -4.52
CA ALA A 138 -5.77 23.08 -5.50
C ALA A 138 -7.25 23.23 -5.08
N GLY A 139 -7.64 22.77 -3.89
CA GLY A 139 -9.05 22.78 -3.45
C GLY A 139 -9.86 21.60 -3.98
N GLY A 140 -9.18 20.53 -4.37
CA GLY A 140 -9.78 19.26 -4.76
C GLY A 140 -10.17 18.37 -3.57
N LEU A 141 -10.76 17.21 -3.85
CA LEU A 141 -11.08 16.20 -2.84
C LEU A 141 -9.88 15.33 -2.46
N GLY A 142 -8.84 15.30 -3.30
CA GLY A 142 -7.59 14.57 -3.08
C GLY A 142 -7.68 13.07 -3.30
N THR A 143 -8.81 12.54 -3.77
CA THR A 143 -9.07 11.09 -3.84
C THR A 143 -9.72 10.70 -5.14
N ALA A 144 -9.54 9.44 -5.55
CA ALA A 144 -10.18 8.91 -6.75
C ALA A 144 -11.70 8.68 -6.65
N TYR A 145 -12.24 8.78 -5.44
CA TYR A 145 -13.67 8.71 -5.14
C TYR A 145 -14.13 9.95 -4.37
N ASP A 146 -15.41 10.28 -4.45
CA ASP A 146 -16.03 11.39 -3.75
C ASP A 146 -16.45 10.95 -2.34
N TRP A 147 -15.60 11.24 -1.35
CA TRP A 147 -15.88 10.91 0.06
C TRP A 147 -17.00 11.75 0.68
N THR A 148 -17.56 12.73 -0.03
CA THR A 148 -18.74 13.48 0.40
C THR A 148 -20.05 12.80 -0.02
N ARG A 149 -19.97 11.68 -0.74
CA ARG A 149 -21.11 10.90 -1.21
C ARG A 149 -20.95 9.43 -0.86
N ASP A 150 -22.01 8.85 -0.34
CA ASP A 150 -22.07 7.41 -0.10
C ASP A 150 -23.48 6.89 -0.41
N ALA A 151 -23.62 6.21 -1.55
CA ALA A 151 -24.89 5.66 -2.02
C ALA A 151 -25.47 4.61 -1.05
N ASN A 152 -24.63 4.01 -0.21
CA ASN A 152 -25.02 2.96 0.73
C ASN A 152 -25.09 3.46 2.18
N VAL A 153 -25.00 4.78 2.41
CA VAL A 153 -24.93 5.35 3.76
C VAL A 153 -26.12 4.95 4.64
N ALA A 154 -27.33 4.87 4.07
CA ALA A 154 -28.54 4.47 4.78
C ALA A 154 -28.46 3.03 5.32
N ALA A 155 -27.77 2.13 4.61
CA ALA A 155 -27.58 0.75 5.03
C ALA A 155 -26.51 0.60 6.13
N LYS A 156 -25.64 1.60 6.32
CA LYS A 156 -24.56 1.61 7.34
C LYS A 156 -25.03 2.13 8.71
N GLY A 157 -26.24 2.68 8.79
CA GLY A 157 -26.88 3.15 10.02
C GLY A 157 -26.62 4.64 10.35
N PRO A 158 -27.21 5.15 11.45
CA PRO A 158 -27.26 6.58 11.75
C PRO A 158 -25.89 7.27 11.88
N GLY A 159 -24.89 6.59 12.45
CA GLY A 159 -23.55 7.15 12.60
C GLY A 159 -22.84 7.39 11.26
N ALA A 160 -23.16 6.60 10.22
CA ALA A 160 -22.60 6.82 8.88
C ALA A 160 -23.25 8.04 8.21
N LEU A 161 -24.56 8.24 8.40
CA LEU A 161 -25.27 9.43 7.92
C LEU A 161 -24.67 10.71 8.52
N GLN A 162 -24.45 10.72 9.84
CA GLN A 162 -23.85 11.86 10.51
C GLN A 162 -22.43 12.16 9.96
N ARG A 163 -21.58 11.14 9.82
CA ARG A 163 -20.24 11.35 9.26
C ARG A 163 -20.28 11.85 7.81
N LEU A 164 -21.21 11.37 7.00
CA LEU A 164 -21.37 11.85 5.63
C LEU A 164 -21.80 13.33 5.61
N GLU A 165 -22.70 13.72 6.51
CA GLU A 165 -23.11 15.13 6.67
C GLU A 165 -21.93 16.01 7.11
N GLU A 166 -21.15 15.55 8.08
CA GLU A 166 -19.94 16.26 8.55
C GLU A 166 -18.88 16.39 7.45
N ALA A 167 -18.69 15.34 6.65
CA ALA A 167 -17.80 15.34 5.49
C ALA A 167 -18.27 16.34 4.42
N ALA A 168 -19.54 16.31 4.05
CA ALA A 168 -20.12 17.25 3.09
C ALA A 168 -20.05 18.70 3.59
N ALA A 169 -20.29 18.94 4.89
CA ALA A 169 -20.16 20.25 5.50
C ALA A 169 -18.72 20.77 5.48
N LEU A 170 -17.74 19.90 5.78
CA LEU A 170 -16.32 20.23 5.69
C LEU A 170 -15.94 20.63 4.26
N ALA A 171 -16.29 19.81 3.27
CA ALA A 171 -16.00 20.08 1.87
C ALA A 171 -16.60 21.42 1.41
N LYS A 172 -17.86 21.69 1.79
CA LYS A 172 -18.52 22.97 1.50
C LYS A 172 -17.81 24.14 2.16
N SER A 173 -17.41 24.01 3.43
CA SER A 173 -16.73 25.08 4.17
C SER A 173 -15.37 25.47 3.57
N LEU A 174 -14.70 24.51 2.93
CA LEU A 174 -13.42 24.68 2.27
C LEU A 174 -13.54 24.97 0.78
N ASN A 175 -14.78 25.07 0.25
CA ASN A 175 -15.08 25.21 -1.18
C ASN A 175 -14.43 24.12 -2.05
N LEU A 176 -14.40 22.88 -1.57
CA LEU A 176 -13.78 21.78 -2.31
C LEU A 176 -14.60 21.39 -3.53
N THR A 177 -13.90 21.04 -4.61
CA THR A 177 -14.52 20.58 -5.86
C THR A 177 -13.93 19.23 -6.27
N ALA A 178 -14.77 18.32 -6.77
CA ALA A 178 -14.28 17.09 -7.37
C ALA A 178 -13.64 17.40 -8.74
N HIS A 179 -12.32 17.31 -8.83
CA HIS A 179 -11.60 17.47 -10.08
C HIS A 179 -11.63 16.16 -10.88
N ALA A 180 -12.12 16.21 -12.11
CA ALA A 180 -12.46 15.02 -12.90
C ALA A 180 -11.23 14.17 -13.29
N GLU A 181 -10.05 14.78 -13.31
CA GLU A 181 -8.77 14.13 -13.54
C GLU A 181 -8.36 13.20 -12.39
N VAL A 182 -8.77 13.52 -11.15
CA VAL A 182 -8.48 12.74 -9.94
C VAL A 182 -9.71 11.93 -9.53
N THR A 183 -10.83 12.58 -9.21
CA THR A 183 -12.04 11.97 -8.66
C THR A 183 -12.96 11.39 -9.74
N LYS A 184 -12.74 10.11 -10.06
CA LYS A 184 -13.47 9.41 -11.13
C LYS A 184 -14.63 8.55 -10.64
N ASN A 185 -14.68 8.22 -9.34
CA ASN A 185 -15.68 7.32 -8.74
C ASN A 185 -15.76 5.96 -9.44
N GLN A 186 -14.63 5.47 -9.96
CA GLN A 186 -14.55 4.20 -10.70
C GLN A 186 -14.43 2.98 -9.77
N GLY A 187 -14.06 3.20 -8.51
CA GLY A 187 -13.76 2.11 -7.59
C GLY A 187 -12.46 1.42 -7.99
N ILE A 188 -12.44 0.10 -7.84
CA ILE A 188 -11.24 -0.69 -8.12
C ILE A 188 -10.93 -0.67 -9.62
N ASP A 189 -9.70 -0.32 -10.00
CA ASP A 189 -9.22 -0.34 -11.38
C ASP A 189 -8.69 -1.74 -11.76
N PRO A 190 -9.43 -2.49 -12.60
CA PRO A 190 -9.04 -3.82 -13.03
C PRO A 190 -7.70 -3.88 -13.76
N THR A 191 -7.32 -2.81 -14.46
CA THR A 191 -6.10 -2.78 -15.27
C THR A 191 -4.84 -2.61 -14.43
N ARG A 192 -5.00 -2.18 -13.18
CA ARG A 192 -3.90 -1.95 -12.21
C ARG A 192 -3.66 -3.12 -11.28
N PHE A 193 -4.40 -4.21 -11.45
CA PHE A 193 -4.01 -5.47 -10.85
C PHE A 193 -2.68 -5.90 -11.42
N THR A 194 -1.62 -5.87 -10.61
CA THR A 194 -0.44 -6.65 -10.95
C THR A 194 -0.90 -8.08 -10.92
N THR A 195 -0.75 -8.80 -12.02
CA THR A 195 -0.76 -10.26 -11.96
C THR A 195 0.18 -10.64 -10.83
N GLN A 196 -0.35 -11.25 -9.76
CA GLN A 196 0.48 -12.12 -8.92
C GLN A 196 0.83 -13.35 -9.77
N ALA A 197 1.54 -13.13 -10.87
CA ALA A 197 2.41 -14.15 -11.41
C ALA A 197 3.60 -14.23 -10.45
N ALA A 198 4.04 -15.45 -10.16
CA ALA A 198 5.30 -15.75 -9.47
C ALA A 198 5.31 -15.86 -7.94
N THR A 199 4.31 -16.54 -7.35
CA THR A 199 4.62 -17.57 -6.33
C THR A 199 4.01 -18.95 -6.62
N GLY A 200 3.16 -19.11 -7.64
CA GLY A 200 2.64 -20.41 -8.08
C GLY A 200 1.93 -20.31 -9.42
N ALA A 201 1.94 -21.41 -10.19
CA ALA A 201 1.77 -21.48 -11.65
C ALA A 201 0.40 -21.13 -12.28
N SER A 202 -0.51 -20.43 -11.59
CA SER A 202 -1.86 -20.21 -12.12
C SER A 202 -2.22 -18.73 -12.21
N PRO A 203 -2.71 -18.24 -13.36
CA PRO A 203 -3.30 -16.91 -13.44
C PRO A 203 -4.49 -16.82 -12.48
N ARG A 204 -4.55 -15.75 -11.69
CA ARG A 204 -5.70 -15.50 -10.83
C ARG A 204 -6.79 -14.81 -11.62
N HIS A 205 -8.01 -15.30 -11.47
CA HIS A 205 -9.22 -14.68 -12.00
C HIS A 205 -9.89 -13.89 -10.90
N TYR A 206 -10.62 -12.84 -11.23
CA TYR A 206 -11.38 -12.10 -10.22
C TYR A 206 -12.75 -11.70 -10.75
N VAL A 207 -13.66 -11.52 -9.81
CA VAL A 207 -15.01 -11.00 -10.05
C VAL A 207 -15.09 -9.61 -9.47
N MET A 208 -15.52 -8.65 -10.29
CA MET A 208 -15.87 -7.31 -9.85
C MET A 208 -17.36 -7.24 -9.56
N PHE A 209 -17.71 -7.00 -8.30
CA PHE A 209 -19.08 -6.71 -7.90
C PHE A 209 -19.28 -5.20 -7.90
N ASN A 210 -20.20 -4.73 -8.77
CA ASN A 210 -20.63 -3.33 -8.87
C ASN A 210 -19.49 -2.31 -9.01
N GLY A 211 -18.34 -2.68 -9.60
CA GLY A 211 -17.19 -1.80 -9.77
C GLY A 211 -16.36 -1.53 -8.50
N SER A 212 -16.88 -1.83 -7.31
CA SER A 212 -16.28 -1.39 -6.04
C SER A 212 -15.63 -2.51 -5.22
N VAL A 213 -15.95 -3.78 -5.50
CA VAL A 213 -15.41 -4.93 -4.75
C VAL A 213 -14.83 -5.94 -5.72
N ALA A 214 -13.59 -6.36 -5.48
CA ALA A 214 -12.93 -7.42 -6.24
C ALA A 214 -12.71 -8.64 -5.33
N ALA A 215 -13.17 -9.81 -5.78
CA ALA A 215 -12.89 -11.08 -5.14
C ALA A 215 -12.02 -11.97 -6.04
N TRP A 216 -10.97 -12.55 -5.47
CA TRP A 216 -10.00 -13.37 -6.17
C TRP A 216 -10.37 -14.85 -6.15
N TYR A 217 -10.19 -15.53 -7.27
CA TYR A 217 -10.49 -16.94 -7.47
C TYR A 217 -9.30 -17.67 -8.09
N GLY A 218 -9.19 -18.96 -7.76
CA GLY A 218 -8.10 -19.81 -8.22
C GLY A 218 -8.25 -20.27 -9.68
N SER A 219 -9.45 -20.20 -10.25
CA SER A 219 -9.73 -20.57 -11.65
C SER A 219 -10.84 -19.71 -12.26
N SER A 220 -10.94 -19.72 -13.60
CA SER A 220 -12.00 -19.01 -14.35
C SER A 220 -13.37 -19.61 -14.08
N GLU A 221 -13.47 -20.93 -13.89
CA GLU A 221 -14.71 -21.62 -13.55
C GLU A 221 -15.24 -21.15 -12.19
N GLN A 222 -14.37 -21.03 -11.19
CA GLN A 222 -14.75 -20.51 -9.87
C GLN A 222 -15.23 -19.06 -9.94
N ALA A 223 -14.55 -18.21 -10.72
CA ALA A 223 -14.95 -16.83 -10.91
C ALA A 223 -16.31 -16.74 -11.65
N ASN A 224 -16.52 -17.54 -12.70
CA ASN A 224 -17.78 -17.61 -13.44
C ASN A 224 -18.93 -18.09 -12.55
N GLN A 225 -18.70 -19.12 -11.74
CA GLN A 225 -19.70 -19.61 -10.78
C GLN A 225 -20.05 -18.53 -9.75
N ALA A 226 -19.06 -17.82 -9.23
CA ALA A 226 -19.30 -16.72 -8.29
C ALA A 226 -20.05 -15.55 -8.94
N SER A 227 -19.72 -15.19 -10.19
CA SER A 227 -20.46 -14.17 -10.95
C SER A 227 -21.92 -14.57 -11.17
N GLN A 228 -22.21 -15.85 -11.42
CA GLN A 228 -23.58 -16.36 -11.54
C GLN A 228 -24.34 -16.31 -10.20
N LEU A 229 -23.67 -16.61 -9.08
CA LEU A 229 -24.31 -16.65 -7.75
C LEU A 229 -24.53 -15.27 -7.14
N TYR A 230 -23.57 -14.37 -7.30
CA TYR A 230 -23.53 -13.08 -6.59
C TYR A 230 -23.64 -11.87 -7.51
N GLY A 231 -23.73 -12.08 -8.83
CA GLY A 231 -23.68 -11.01 -9.84
C GLY A 231 -22.26 -10.52 -10.15
N GLY A 232 -22.13 -9.47 -10.95
CA GLY A 232 -20.83 -8.87 -11.30
C GLY A 232 -20.18 -9.43 -12.57
N SER A 233 -19.07 -8.83 -12.98
CA SER A 233 -18.33 -9.20 -14.18
C SER A 233 -17.04 -9.94 -13.84
N VAL A 234 -16.79 -11.06 -14.53
CA VAL A 234 -15.53 -11.78 -14.45
C VAL A 234 -14.50 -11.07 -15.33
N THR A 235 -13.32 -10.81 -14.78
CA THR A 235 -12.18 -10.36 -15.57
C THR A 235 -11.02 -11.35 -15.43
N ASP A 236 -10.48 -11.73 -16.58
CA ASP A 236 -9.32 -12.63 -16.67
C ASP A 236 -8.06 -11.81 -16.94
N ILE A 237 -7.18 -11.69 -15.94
CA ILE A 237 -5.93 -10.92 -16.07
C ILE A 237 -4.95 -11.62 -17.03
N ALA A 238 -5.00 -12.96 -17.17
CA ALA A 238 -4.14 -13.69 -18.10
C ALA A 238 -4.37 -13.24 -19.55
N SER A 239 -5.64 -13.00 -19.88
CA SER A 239 -6.04 -12.52 -21.20
C SER A 239 -5.60 -11.08 -21.46
N GLN A 240 -5.62 -10.21 -20.44
CA GLN A 240 -5.18 -8.81 -20.56
C GLN A 240 -3.65 -8.65 -20.66
N ALA A 241 -2.88 -9.48 -19.94
CA ALA A 241 -1.43 -9.50 -20.06
C ALA A 241 -0.97 -9.89 -21.48
N SER A 242 -1.68 -10.83 -22.12
CA SER A 242 -1.42 -11.21 -23.53
C SER A 242 -1.87 -10.13 -24.51
N ALA A 243 -2.98 -9.44 -24.26
CA ALA A 243 -3.46 -8.34 -25.10
C ALA A 243 -2.49 -7.14 -25.09
N ASN A 244 -1.98 -6.73 -23.93
CA ASN A 244 -1.04 -5.62 -23.81
C ASN A 244 0.39 -5.97 -24.25
N ALA A 245 0.80 -7.24 -24.18
CA ALA A 245 2.06 -7.70 -24.79
C ALA A 245 2.02 -7.73 -26.33
N SER A 246 0.82 -7.77 -26.93
CA SER A 246 0.64 -7.82 -28.39
C SER A 246 0.48 -6.45 -29.06
N VAL A 247 0.53 -5.33 -28.30
CA VAL A 247 0.49 -3.96 -28.87
C VAL A 247 1.83 -3.53 -29.47
N GLY A 248 2.90 -4.33 -29.30
CA GLY A 248 4.15 -4.18 -30.05
C GLY A 248 4.22 -5.21 -31.18
N ILE A 249 4.16 -4.75 -32.43
CA ILE A 249 4.36 -5.51 -33.68
C ILE A 249 3.11 -6.26 -34.18
N ARG A 250 2.26 -5.56 -34.93
CA ARG A 250 1.67 -6.17 -36.14
C ARG A 250 1.52 -5.18 -37.28
N ALA A 251 2.33 -5.43 -38.30
CA ALA A 251 2.18 -4.92 -39.65
C ALA A 251 0.75 -5.16 -40.14
N ARG A 252 0.22 -4.17 -40.85
CA ARG A 252 -1.03 -4.29 -41.61
C ARG A 252 -0.91 -5.46 -42.57
N ASN A 253 -1.82 -6.43 -42.47
CA ASN A 253 -2.33 -7.07 -43.67
C ASN A 253 -3.77 -7.48 -43.47
N SER A 254 -4.61 -6.87 -44.29
CA SER A 254 -6.04 -7.12 -44.41
C SER A 254 -6.28 -8.37 -45.24
N SER A 255 -7.11 -9.29 -44.76
CA SER A 255 -8.02 -10.05 -45.62
C SER A 255 -9.00 -10.87 -44.78
N SER A 256 -10.27 -10.56 -45.00
CA SER A 256 -11.44 -11.38 -44.70
C SER A 256 -11.35 -12.79 -45.27
N SER A 257 -11.83 -13.79 -44.53
CA SER A 257 -12.69 -14.84 -45.10
C SER A 257 -13.34 -15.70 -44.02
N THR A 258 -14.54 -16.12 -44.36
CA THR A 258 -15.53 -16.93 -43.66
C THR A 258 -15.32 -18.44 -43.91
N THR A 259 -15.94 -19.22 -43.02
CA THR A 259 -16.55 -20.58 -43.21
C THR A 259 -15.77 -21.85 -42.81
N ALA A 260 -16.55 -22.71 -42.14
CA ALA A 260 -16.58 -24.19 -42.18
C ALA A 260 -15.75 -25.02 -41.17
N SER A 261 -16.45 -25.46 -40.12
CA SER A 261 -16.76 -26.84 -39.71
C SER A 261 -15.93 -28.04 -40.19
N HIS A 262 -15.64 -28.96 -39.24
CA HIS A 262 -15.31 -30.43 -39.27
C HIS A 262 -14.10 -30.71 -38.35
N SER A 263 -13.99 -31.72 -37.46
CA SER A 263 -14.72 -32.97 -37.14
C SER A 263 -14.37 -33.45 -35.72
N GLU A 264 -15.15 -34.43 -35.25
CA GLU A 264 -15.00 -35.39 -34.15
C GLU A 264 -13.58 -35.80 -33.68
N ALA A 265 -13.43 -36.04 -32.35
CA ALA A 265 -13.09 -37.35 -31.78
C ALA A 265 -12.97 -37.32 -30.23
N THR A 266 -13.87 -38.07 -29.60
CA THR A 266 -13.73 -38.91 -28.39
C THR A 266 -12.53 -38.71 -27.44
N GLN A 267 -12.83 -38.35 -26.19
CA GLN A 267 -12.21 -38.99 -25.02
C GLN A 267 -13.20 -39.01 -23.85
N ALA A 268 -13.67 -40.21 -23.51
CA ALA A 268 -14.40 -40.48 -22.30
C ALA A 268 -13.42 -40.50 -21.13
N THR A 269 -13.50 -39.53 -20.24
CA THR A 269 -12.82 -39.54 -18.95
C THR A 269 -13.91 -39.65 -17.89
N THR A 270 -13.96 -40.81 -17.25
CA THR A 270 -14.86 -41.17 -16.16
C THR A 270 -14.86 -40.09 -15.09
N SER A 271 -15.99 -39.40 -14.96
CA SER A 271 -16.29 -38.54 -13.81
C SER A 271 -16.45 -39.44 -12.58
N ALA A 272 -15.41 -39.56 -11.76
CA ALA A 272 -15.60 -40.02 -10.39
C ALA A 272 -16.53 -39.03 -9.71
N SER A 273 -17.66 -39.51 -9.19
CA SER A 273 -18.64 -38.65 -8.54
C SER A 273 -17.98 -37.95 -7.35
N ALA A 274 -18.47 -36.77 -6.96
CA ALA A 274 -18.00 -36.08 -5.75
C ALA A 274 -18.06 -37.00 -4.50
N ALA A 275 -18.94 -38.01 -4.51
CA ALA A 275 -19.03 -39.03 -3.49
C ALA A 275 -17.80 -39.97 -3.47
N ASP A 276 -17.26 -40.34 -4.64
CA ASP A 276 -16.07 -41.20 -4.74
C ASP A 276 -14.81 -40.47 -4.26
N GLN A 277 -14.69 -39.18 -4.55
CA GLN A 277 -13.59 -38.34 -4.06
C GLN A 277 -13.67 -38.11 -2.54
N LEU A 278 -14.86 -37.92 -2.00
CA LEU A 278 -15.08 -37.80 -0.55
C LEU A 278 -14.77 -39.12 0.17
N GLN A 279 -15.16 -40.25 -0.41
CA GLN A 279 -14.89 -41.57 0.17
C GLN A 279 -13.39 -41.91 0.17
N ALA A 280 -12.67 -41.52 -0.89
CA ALA A 280 -11.21 -41.66 -0.97
C ALA A 280 -10.48 -40.82 0.10
N LEU A 281 -10.95 -39.60 0.36
CA LEU A 281 -10.40 -38.74 1.42
C LEU A 281 -10.65 -39.32 2.82
N ILE A 282 -11.86 -39.83 3.08
CA ILE A 282 -12.21 -40.47 4.36
C ILE A 282 -11.33 -41.70 4.61
N ASN A 283 -11.08 -42.53 3.59
CA ASN A 283 -10.22 -43.70 3.73
C ASN A 283 -8.76 -43.33 3.98
N THR A 284 -8.28 -42.24 3.37
CA THR A 284 -6.92 -41.71 3.58
C THR A 284 -6.73 -41.21 5.02
N ILE A 285 -7.72 -40.51 5.58
CA ILE A 285 -7.69 -40.04 6.98
C ILE A 285 -7.75 -41.21 7.96
N ARG A 286 -8.50 -42.28 7.62
CA ARG A 286 -8.61 -43.47 8.47
C ARG A 286 -7.34 -44.33 8.44
N GLY A 287 -6.58 -44.30 7.35
CA GLY A 287 -5.31 -45.01 7.19
C GLY A 287 -4.10 -44.31 7.81
N SER A 288 -4.18 -43.01 8.14
CA SER A 288 -3.03 -42.23 8.62
C SER A 288 -2.71 -42.39 10.10
N GLY A 289 -3.39 -43.30 10.83
CA GLY A 289 -2.99 -43.70 12.19
C GLY A 289 -3.09 -42.60 13.26
N VAL A 290 -3.73 -41.47 12.97
CA VAL A 290 -3.93 -40.39 13.95
C VAL A 290 -5.00 -40.82 14.94
N ALA A 291 -4.63 -40.95 16.21
CA ALA A 291 -5.51 -41.37 17.29
C ALA A 291 -6.81 -40.54 17.30
N ALA A 292 -7.96 -41.23 17.27
CA ALA A 292 -9.30 -40.69 17.04
C ALA A 292 -9.83 -39.71 18.11
N ASN A 293 -9.00 -39.30 19.08
CA ASN A 293 -9.47 -38.57 20.26
C ASN A 293 -9.14 -37.07 20.27
N VAL A 294 -8.77 -36.48 19.12
CA VAL A 294 -8.43 -35.04 19.07
C VAL A 294 -8.91 -34.28 17.83
N ASN A 295 -9.72 -34.89 16.95
CA ASN A 295 -10.18 -34.19 15.74
C ASN A 295 -11.68 -33.82 15.82
N PRO A 296 -12.02 -32.58 16.22
CA PRO A 296 -13.42 -32.13 16.33
C PRO A 296 -14.16 -32.13 14.98
N LEU A 297 -13.43 -32.15 13.86
CA LEU A 297 -14.03 -32.20 12.51
C LEU A 297 -14.69 -33.56 12.21
N LEU A 298 -14.20 -34.66 12.80
CA LEU A 298 -14.78 -35.99 12.61
C LEU A 298 -16.07 -36.19 13.43
N GLN A 299 -16.21 -35.51 14.57
CA GLN A 299 -17.46 -35.55 15.35
C GLN A 299 -18.60 -34.81 14.64
N VAL A 300 -18.30 -33.70 13.96
CA VAL A 300 -19.30 -32.93 13.19
C VAL A 300 -19.80 -33.72 11.97
N LEU A 301 -18.89 -34.40 11.26
CA LEU A 301 -19.25 -35.23 10.10
C LEU A 301 -20.05 -36.49 10.47
N GLY A 302 -19.82 -37.08 11.64
CA GLY A 302 -20.58 -38.25 12.12
C GLY A 302 -22.06 -37.94 12.43
N ASN A 303 -22.39 -36.69 12.76
CA ASN A 303 -23.75 -36.26 13.04
C ASN A 303 -24.56 -35.91 11.78
N TRP A 304 -23.91 -35.75 10.63
CA TRP A 304 -24.56 -35.42 9.35
C TRP A 304 -24.97 -36.66 8.53
N LEU A 305 -24.50 -37.85 8.90
CA LEU A 305 -24.72 -39.11 8.16
C LEU A 305 -25.57 -40.13 8.94
N ARG A 306 -26.32 -39.68 9.95
CA ARG A 306 -27.40 -40.46 10.59
C ARG A 306 -28.76 -39.94 10.16
#